data_AF-A0A1H7TXC6-F1
#
_entry.id   AF-A0A1H7TXC6-F1
#
_cell.length_a   1.000
_cell.length_b   1.000
_cell.length_c   1.000
_cell.angle_alpha   90.00
_cell.angle_beta   90.00
_cell.angle_gamma   90.00
#
_symmetry.space_group_name_H-M   'P 1'
#
loop_
_entity.id
_entity.type
_entity.pdbx_description
1 polymer ?
#
loop_
_entity_poly.entity_id
_entity_poly.type
_entity_poly.pdbx_seq_one_letter_code
_entity_poly.pdbx_strand_id
1 'polypeptide(L)' 'MSDNVAAYGGTLDTLPPETWWTSVYVWMGEWWEVLVDLFTVEEGRSDLVLFLRVRERASKYEFEVTSLHVP' A
#
# COMPACT_ATOMS: atom_id res chain seq x y z
N MET A 1 9.14 6.02 -9.91
CA MET A 1 8.12 5.71 -8.87
C MET A 1 8.41 6.44 -7.56
N SER A 2 9.67 6.81 -7.29
CA SER A 2 10.12 7.53 -6.09
C SER A 2 9.58 8.97 -5.96
N ASP A 3 9.24 9.63 -7.06
CA ASP A 3 8.90 11.06 -7.04
C ASP A 3 7.52 11.37 -6.45
N ASN A 4 6.56 10.45 -6.51
CA ASN A 4 5.19 10.72 -6.03
C ASN A 4 5.09 10.79 -4.50
N VAL A 5 5.86 9.97 -3.76
CA VAL A 5 5.89 10.03 -2.29
C VAL A 5 6.63 11.28 -1.82
N ALA A 6 7.77 11.59 -2.43
CA ALA A 6 8.55 12.78 -2.07
C ALA A 6 7.78 14.08 -2.38
N ALA A 7 6.97 14.09 -3.45
CA ALA A 7 6.14 15.23 -3.82
C ALA A 7 4.92 15.43 -2.90
N TYR A 8 4.44 14.38 -2.23
CA TYR A 8 3.31 14.48 -1.29
C TYR A 8 3.64 15.32 -0.06
N GLY A 9 4.92 15.40 0.32
CA GLY A 9 5.40 16.28 1.39
C GLY A 9 5.15 15.78 2.82
N GLY A 10 4.49 14.64 2.99
CA GLY A 10 4.28 13.96 4.28
C GLY A 10 5.28 12.82 4.51
N THR A 11 5.57 12.53 5.77
CA THR A 11 6.45 11.41 6.15
C THR A 11 5.61 10.15 6.28
N LEU A 12 5.83 9.15 5.43
CA LEU A 12 5.14 7.86 5.55
C LEU A 12 5.44 7.21 6.90
N ASP A 13 4.38 6.79 7.59
CA ASP A 13 4.46 5.98 8.82
C ASP A 13 4.36 4.48 8.49
N THR A 14 4.65 3.65 9.48
CA THR A 14 4.31 2.23 9.49
C THR A 14 2.81 2.02 9.27
N LEU A 15 2.42 0.84 8.77
CA LEU A 15 1.01 0.49 8.57
C LEU A 15 0.40 0.02 9.91
N PRO A 16 -0.39 0.83 10.62
CA PRO A 16 -0.96 0.43 11.88
C PRO A 16 -2.11 -0.60 11.66
N PRO A 17 -2.57 -1.32 12.69
CA PRO A 17 -3.62 -2.35 12.54
C PRO A 17 -4.89 -1.85 11.84
N GLU A 18 -5.23 -0.58 12.01
CA GLU A 18 -6.39 0.11 11.44
C GLU A 18 -6.35 0.18 9.91
N THR A 19 -5.16 0.13 9.30
CA THR A 19 -4.97 0.03 7.85
C THR A 19 -5.80 -1.10 7.24
N TRP A 20 -5.89 -2.22 7.94
CA TRP A 20 -6.57 -3.42 7.43
C TRP A 20 -8.09 -3.34 7.48
N TRP A 21 -8.66 -2.37 8.19
CA TRP A 21 -10.12 -2.18 8.24
C TRP A 21 -10.68 -1.59 6.95
N THR A 22 -9.86 -0.86 6.19
CA THR A 22 -10.24 -0.18 4.96
C THR A 22 -9.54 -0.74 3.72
N SER A 23 -8.50 -1.55 3.91
CA SER A 23 -7.78 -2.21 2.81
C SER A 23 -8.67 -3.19 2.04
N VAL A 24 -8.48 -3.24 0.72
CA VAL A 24 -9.17 -4.16 -0.18
C VAL A 24 -8.15 -5.15 -0.75
N TYR A 25 -8.50 -6.43 -0.79
CA TYR A 25 -7.66 -7.45 -1.42
C TYR A 25 -8.49 -8.46 -2.20
N VAL A 26 -7.95 -8.90 -3.34
CA VAL A 26 -8.59 -9.88 -4.22
C VAL A 26 -7.56 -10.88 -4.74
N TRP A 27 -7.95 -12.16 -4.78
CA TRP A 27 -7.12 -13.21 -5.36
C TRP A 27 -7.32 -13.27 -6.87
N MET A 28 -6.23 -13.14 -7.63
CA MET A 28 -6.23 -13.12 -9.08
C MET A 28 -5.86 -14.47 -9.71
N GLY A 29 -5.79 -15.54 -8.92
CA GLY A 29 -5.41 -16.89 -9.38
C GLY A 29 -3.92 -17.21 -9.18
N GLU A 30 -3.04 -16.22 -9.38
CA GLU A 30 -1.59 -16.37 -9.21
C GLU A 30 -0.96 -15.39 -8.19
N TRP A 31 -1.63 -14.28 -7.92
CA TRP A 31 -1.21 -13.25 -6.97
C TRP A 31 -2.43 -12.61 -6.30
N TRP A 32 -2.19 -11.94 -5.18
CA TRP A 32 -3.15 -11.02 -4.58
C TRP A 32 -2.98 -9.63 -5.18
N GLU A 33 -4.07 -8.99 -5.55
CA GLU A 33 -4.12 -7.54 -5.73
C GLU A 33 -4.57 -6.93 -4.42
N VAL A 34 -3.82 -5.95 -3.92
CA VAL A 34 -4.04 -5.33 -2.59
C VAL A 34 -3.98 -3.81 -2.73
N LEU A 35 -5.04 -3.15 -2.27
CA LEU A 35 -5.13 -1.71 -2.07
C LEU A 35 -5.06 -1.42 -0.59
N VAL A 36 -4.11 -0.59 -0.20
CA VAL A 36 -3.79 -0.27 1.19
C VAL A 36 -3.77 1.23 1.38
N ASP A 37 -4.57 1.74 2.32
CA ASP A 37 -4.50 3.14 2.73
C ASP A 37 -3.18 3.39 3.47
N LEU A 38 -2.47 4.44 3.07
CA LEU A 38 -1.22 4.83 3.70
C LEU A 38 -1.47 5.80 4.85
N PHE A 39 -0.48 5.87 5.74
CA PHE A 39 -0.49 6.72 6.91
C PHE A 39 0.72 7.63 6.88
N THR A 40 0.56 8.85 7.36
CA THR A 40 1.63 9.82 7.57
C THR A 40 1.75 10.16 9.04
N VAL A 41 2.96 10.54 9.45
CA VAL A 41 3.24 10.96 10.84
C VAL A 41 2.44 12.21 11.20
N GLU A 42 2.17 13.07 10.22
CA GLU A 42 1.54 14.37 10.40
C GLU A 42 0.01 14.28 10.59
N GLU A 43 -0.67 13.37 9.89
CA GLU A 43 -2.15 13.34 9.86
C GLU A 43 -2.78 11.99 10.25
N GLY A 44 -1.97 10.95 10.44
CA GLY A 44 -2.49 9.59 10.61
C GLY A 44 -2.91 9.03 9.25
N ARG A 45 -4.18 8.65 9.07
CA ARG A 45 -4.65 8.08 7.79
C ARG A 45 -4.65 9.17 6.71
N SER A 46 -3.83 9.01 5.68
CA SER A 46 -3.74 9.97 4.58
C SER A 46 -4.74 9.66 3.46
N ASP A 47 -4.78 10.52 2.44
CA ASP A 47 -5.53 10.27 1.19
C ASP A 47 -4.73 9.44 0.17
N LEU A 48 -3.54 8.96 0.54
CA LEU A 48 -2.71 8.13 -0.32
C LEU A 48 -3.14 6.66 -0.25
N VAL A 49 -3.21 6.04 -1.43
CA VAL A 49 -3.46 4.61 -1.58
C VAL A 49 -2.28 3.95 -2.28
N LEU A 50 -1.79 2.87 -1.67
CA LEU A 50 -0.80 1.97 -2.25
C LEU A 50 -1.50 0.80 -2.93
N PHE A 51 -1.28 0.65 -4.23
CA PHE A 51 -1.73 -0.51 -4.98
C PHE A 51 -0.54 -1.44 -5.25
N LEU A 52 -0.64 -2.69 -4.82
CA LEU A 52 0.41 -3.68 -4.95
C LEU A 52 -0.12 -5.05 -5.36
N ARG A 53 0.78 -5.85 -5.95
CA ARG A 53 0.59 -7.27 -6.16
C ARG A 53 1.47 -8.05 -5.19
N VAL A 54 0.87 -9.04 -4.51
CA VAL A 54 1.58 -9.92 -3.58
C VAL A 54 1.59 -11.33 -4.15
N ARG A 55 2.78 -11.89 -4.35
CA ARG A 55 2.97 -13.29 -4.76
C ARG A 55 3.56 -14.09 -3.62
N GLU A 56 2.97 -15.24 -3.35
CA GLU A 56 3.58 -16.24 -2.48
C GLU A 56 4.59 -17.05 -3.30
N ARG A 57 5.82 -17.13 -2.78
CA ARG A 57 6.92 -17.92 -3.38
C ARG A 57 7.61 -18.72 -2.28
N ALA A 58 7.36 -20.03 -2.30
CA ALA A 58 7.83 -21.00 -1.31
C ALA A 58 7.43 -20.66 0.13
N SER A 59 8.20 -19.83 0.83
CA SER A 59 7.97 -19.43 2.24
C SER A 59 8.18 -17.93 2.45
N LYS A 60 8.06 -17.15 1.38
CA LYS A 60 8.21 -15.69 1.36
C LYS A 60 7.11 -15.05 0.52
N TYR A 61 6.92 -13.76 0.75
CA TYR A 61 6.09 -12.90 -0.07
C TYR A 61 6.96 -11.98 -0.92
N GLU A 62 6.62 -11.89 -2.20
CA GLU A 62 7.17 -10.91 -3.13
C GLU A 62 6.14 -9.81 -3.34
N PHE A 63 6.58 -8.56 -3.25
CA PHE A 63 5.73 -7.38 -3.37
C PHE A 63 6.11 -6.60 -4.61
N GLU A 64 5.15 -6.39 -5.50
CA GLU A 64 5.29 -5.56 -6.70
C GLU A 64 4.39 -4.34 -6.56
N VAL A 65 4.97 -3.15 -6.40
CA VAL A 65 4.17 -1.92 -6.33
C VAL A 65 3.66 -1.58 -7.71
N THR A 66 2.35 -1.51 -7.87
CA THR A 66 1.69 -1.19 -9.15
C THR A 66 1.47 0.31 -9.28
N SER A 67 0.95 0.96 -8.23
CA SER A 67 0.80 2.42 -8.20
C SER A 67 0.79 2.95 -6.76
N LEU A 68 1.07 4.25 -6.65
CA LEU A 68 0.88 5.04 -5.44
C LEU A 68 0.25 6.36 -5.89
N HIS A 69 -0.95 6.65 -5.39
CA HIS A 69 -1.78 7.74 -5.89
C HIS A 69 -2.79 8.20 -4.83
N VAL A 70 -3.35 9.38 -5.07
CA VAL A 70 -4.58 9.85 -4.44
C VAL A 70 -5.75 9.41 -5.35
N PRO A 71 -6.78 8.71 -4.83
CA PRO A 71 -7.90 8.20 -5.61
C PRO A 71 -8.86 9.29 -6.15
#